data_AF-A0A7C8YIQ7-F1
#
_entry.id   AF-A0A7C8YIQ7-F1
#
_cell.length_a   1.000
_cell.length_b   1.000
_cell.length_c   1.000
_cell.angle_alpha   90.00
_cell.angle_beta   90.00
_cell.angle_gamma   90.00
#
_symmetry.space_group_name_H-M   'P 1'
#
loop_
_entity.id
_entity.type
_entity.pdbx_description
1 polymer ?
#
loop_
_entity_poly.entity_id
_entity_poly.type
_entity_poly.pdbx_seq_one_letter_code
_entity_poly.pdbx_strand_id
1 'polypeptide(L)'
;QRFVGILNALDIVAFLAKDWCLEDQEKAMKTPVSEVVIPNNSLLKEVHPATRLIDALEIMKQGVKRLLVPTSVGWRCVSKKFSVLYNGRWLKNMDSSNSNNGLTNINRPSTSTSTNSSRATFCCLSREDVTRFLISCLGALAPIPLSSISSLEAINPHFSFVEAPIPAIEATRKVPQDTNAIAVVELTSDGQHKIIGEISACKLWKCDYLAAAYALANLSAGQFVMGVEDTLSPRAVPDIGINSTLKGDSNSVNGTAGSTRPRKFSSRSIGFFSHAGGHALGSMRSMYRGRSAPLTCKATSSLAAVMAQILSHRATHVWVTDGEDDVLIGVVGYREILHAVTGPPPPTMS
;
A
#
# COMPACT_ATOMS: atom_id res chain seq x y z
N GLN A 1 -12.32 5.62 -23.82
CA GLN A 1 -12.11 5.83 -22.36
C GLN A 1 -10.61 5.64 -22.07
N ARG A 2 -9.94 6.58 -21.39
CA ARG A 2 -8.45 6.62 -21.30
C ARG A 2 -7.87 5.98 -20.02
N PHE A 3 -8.65 5.89 -18.96
CA PHE A 3 -8.28 5.25 -17.69
C PHE A 3 -9.04 3.92 -17.57
N VAL A 4 -8.38 2.88 -17.03
CA VAL A 4 -8.97 1.54 -16.86
C VAL A 4 -9.06 1.20 -15.37
N GLY A 5 -7.97 1.37 -14.63
CA GLY A 5 -7.88 1.09 -13.20
C GLY A 5 -6.46 1.33 -12.69
N ILE A 6 -6.20 0.95 -11.44
CA ILE A 6 -4.88 1.05 -10.81
C ILE A 6 -4.33 -0.37 -10.65
N LEU A 7 -3.18 -0.64 -11.26
CA LEU A 7 -2.42 -1.86 -10.99
C LEU A 7 -1.50 -1.65 -9.78
N ASN A 8 -1.55 -2.54 -8.81
CA ASN A 8 -0.65 -2.52 -7.66
C ASN A 8 0.14 -3.84 -7.53
N ALA A 9 1.13 -3.87 -6.63
CA ALA A 9 2.00 -5.03 -6.45
C ALA A 9 1.24 -6.30 -6.02
N LEU A 10 0.20 -6.17 -5.20
CA LEU A 10 -0.64 -7.31 -4.80
C LEU A 10 -1.40 -7.88 -6.00
N ASP A 11 -1.92 -7.03 -6.89
CA ASP A 11 -2.61 -7.49 -8.11
C ASP A 11 -1.67 -8.29 -9.02
N ILE A 12 -0.42 -7.82 -9.18
CA ILE A 12 0.60 -8.49 -9.99
C ILE A 12 0.94 -9.85 -9.40
N VAL A 13 1.23 -9.90 -8.10
CA VAL A 13 1.58 -11.15 -7.42
C VAL A 13 0.40 -12.13 -7.44
N ALA A 14 -0.82 -11.66 -7.18
CA ALA A 14 -2.04 -12.48 -7.25
C ALA A 14 -2.30 -13.03 -8.66
N PHE A 15 -2.03 -12.23 -9.70
CA PHE A 15 -2.15 -12.67 -11.08
C PHE A 15 -1.13 -13.74 -11.44
N LEU A 16 0.14 -13.52 -11.08
CA LEU A 16 1.22 -14.47 -11.35
C LEU A 16 1.10 -15.77 -10.52
N ALA A 17 0.35 -15.74 -9.41
CA ALA A 17 0.11 -16.90 -8.57
C ALA A 17 -0.97 -17.86 -9.10
N LYS A 18 -1.61 -17.54 -10.24
CA LYS A 18 -2.56 -18.45 -10.90
C LYS A 18 -1.82 -19.66 -11.48
N ASP A 19 -2.42 -20.84 -11.43
CA ASP A 19 -1.79 -22.10 -11.85
C ASP A 19 -1.17 -22.04 -13.25
N TRP A 20 -1.91 -21.53 -14.24
CA TRP A 20 -1.42 -21.40 -15.61
C TRP A 20 -0.24 -20.42 -15.76
N CYS A 21 -0.12 -19.42 -14.88
CA CYS A 21 1.00 -18.48 -14.86
C CYS A 21 2.28 -19.13 -14.30
N LEU A 22 2.12 -20.10 -13.38
CA LEU A 22 3.22 -20.83 -12.77
C LEU A 22 3.78 -21.91 -13.72
N GLU A 23 2.93 -22.47 -14.58
CA GLU A 23 3.33 -23.43 -15.60
C GLU A 23 4.11 -22.78 -16.76
N ASP A 24 3.64 -21.63 -17.26
CA ASP A 24 4.27 -20.88 -18.35
C ASP A 24 4.47 -19.41 -17.96
N GLN A 25 5.57 -19.20 -17.25
CA GLN A 25 5.96 -17.89 -16.75
C GLN A 25 6.27 -16.88 -17.86
N GLU A 26 6.84 -17.34 -18.98
CA GLU A 26 7.19 -16.45 -20.10
C GLU A 26 5.93 -15.88 -20.74
N LYS A 27 4.91 -16.73 -20.95
CA LYS A 27 3.61 -16.30 -21.43
C LYS A 27 2.91 -15.37 -20.44
N ALA A 28 2.96 -15.70 -19.14
CA ALA A 28 2.38 -14.85 -18.10
C ALA A 28 2.95 -13.42 -18.14
N MET A 29 4.27 -13.27 -18.29
CA MET A 29 4.96 -11.98 -18.35
C MET A 29 4.67 -11.18 -19.64
N LYS A 30 4.22 -11.84 -20.71
CA LYS A 30 3.80 -11.19 -21.96
C LYS A 30 2.33 -10.76 -21.95
N THR A 31 1.57 -11.09 -20.90
CA THR A 31 0.16 -10.72 -20.77
C THR A 31 0.02 -9.18 -20.74
N PRO A 32 -0.86 -8.59 -21.55
CA PRO A 32 -1.06 -7.14 -21.54
C PRO A 32 -1.69 -6.68 -20.22
N VAL A 33 -1.26 -5.52 -19.74
CA VAL A 33 -1.71 -4.93 -18.46
C VAL A 33 -3.23 -4.78 -18.39
N SER A 34 -3.90 -4.55 -19.52
CA SER A 34 -5.35 -4.44 -19.62
C SER A 34 -6.11 -5.71 -19.20
N GLU A 35 -5.47 -6.88 -19.27
CA GLU A 35 -6.07 -8.16 -18.84
C GLU A 35 -5.84 -8.43 -17.35
N VAL A 36 -4.88 -7.73 -16.73
CA VAL A 36 -4.51 -7.91 -15.31
C VAL A 36 -5.21 -6.88 -14.43
N VAL A 37 -5.35 -5.64 -14.91
CA VAL A 37 -5.96 -4.54 -14.15
C VAL A 37 -7.45 -4.79 -13.98
N ILE A 38 -7.91 -4.75 -12.73
CA ILE A 38 -9.35 -4.75 -12.43
C ILE A 38 -9.94 -3.41 -12.88
N PRO A 39 -10.90 -3.39 -13.82
CA PRO A 39 -11.49 -2.16 -14.31
C PRO A 39 -12.23 -1.42 -13.20
N ASN A 40 -11.77 -0.22 -12.86
CA ASN A 40 -12.45 0.64 -11.92
C ASN A 40 -12.17 2.11 -12.24
N ASN A 41 -13.12 2.73 -12.93
CA ASN A 41 -13.01 4.10 -13.41
C ASN A 41 -13.20 5.17 -12.31
N SER A 42 -13.74 4.81 -11.14
CA SER A 42 -13.98 5.79 -10.07
C SER A 42 -12.73 6.10 -9.25
N LEU A 43 -11.64 5.34 -9.41
CA LEU A 43 -10.40 5.52 -8.64
C LEU A 43 -9.60 6.78 -9.03
N LEU A 44 -9.84 7.33 -10.22
CA LEU A 44 -9.14 8.49 -10.77
C LEU A 44 -10.15 9.54 -11.23
N LYS A 45 -9.98 10.79 -10.80
CA LYS A 45 -10.84 11.90 -11.24
C LYS A 45 -10.01 13.08 -11.70
N GLU A 46 -10.35 13.62 -12.86
CA GLU A 46 -9.80 14.90 -13.30
C GLU A 46 -10.50 16.04 -12.57
N VAL A 47 -9.73 16.98 -12.03
CA VAL A 47 -10.24 18.15 -11.31
C VAL A 47 -9.57 19.41 -11.84
N HIS A 48 -10.31 20.51 -11.81
CA HIS A 48 -9.80 21.80 -12.25
C HIS A 48 -8.72 22.32 -11.28
N PRO A 49 -7.67 23.03 -11.73
CA PRO A 49 -6.64 23.59 -10.84
C PRO A 49 -7.19 24.54 -9.75
N ALA A 50 -8.37 25.12 -9.97
CA ALA A 50 -9.09 25.96 -9.00
C ALA A 50 -9.76 25.20 -7.86
N THR A 51 -9.86 23.88 -7.97
CA THR A 51 -10.62 23.06 -7.00
C THR A 51 -10.05 23.31 -5.62
N ARG A 52 -10.88 23.76 -4.68
CA ARG A 52 -10.41 24.03 -3.32
C ARG A 52 -9.96 22.71 -2.70
N LEU A 53 -8.97 22.77 -1.81
CA LEU A 53 -8.47 21.55 -1.16
C LEU A 53 -9.61 20.79 -0.48
N ILE A 54 -10.53 21.46 0.23
CA ILE A 54 -11.65 20.80 0.90
C ILE A 54 -12.54 19.99 -0.06
N ASP A 55 -12.81 20.52 -1.25
CA ASP A 55 -13.61 19.82 -2.27
C ASP A 55 -12.82 18.61 -2.80
N ALA A 56 -11.50 18.75 -2.96
CA ALA A 56 -10.61 17.64 -3.32
C ALA A 56 -10.56 16.54 -2.24
N LEU A 57 -10.54 16.91 -0.94
CA LEU A 57 -10.60 15.94 0.17
C LEU A 57 -11.93 15.17 0.14
N GLU A 58 -13.04 15.86 -0.11
CA GLU A 58 -14.37 15.22 -0.18
C GLU A 58 -14.47 14.24 -1.35
N ILE A 59 -13.93 14.61 -2.51
CA ILE A 59 -13.81 13.69 -3.66
C ILE A 59 -12.97 12.46 -3.28
N MET A 60 -11.84 12.64 -2.58
CA MET A 60 -10.99 11.52 -2.19
C MET A 60 -11.62 10.61 -1.14
N LYS A 61 -12.42 11.16 -0.20
CA LYS A 61 -13.18 10.39 0.80
C LYS A 61 -14.18 9.44 0.16
N GLN A 62 -14.79 9.85 -0.95
CA GLN A 62 -15.79 9.06 -1.69
C GLN A 62 -15.19 7.88 -2.48
N GLY A 63 -13.90 7.58 -2.34
CA GLY A 63 -13.25 6.43 -2.97
C GLY A 63 -12.24 6.78 -4.06
N VAL A 64 -12.11 8.06 -4.45
CA VAL A 64 -11.10 8.47 -5.43
C VAL A 64 -9.71 8.38 -4.80
N LYS A 65 -8.82 7.58 -5.41
CA LYS A 65 -7.45 7.34 -4.92
C LYS A 65 -6.42 8.31 -5.53
N ARG A 66 -6.74 8.91 -6.68
CA ARG A 66 -5.87 9.80 -7.45
C ARG A 66 -6.66 10.95 -8.10
N LEU A 67 -6.14 12.17 -8.04
CA LEU A 67 -6.69 13.33 -8.76
C LEU A 67 -5.73 13.74 -9.89
N LEU A 68 -6.25 13.95 -11.09
CA LEU A 68 -5.50 14.56 -12.19
C LEU A 68 -5.79 16.05 -12.25
N VAL A 69 -4.76 16.87 -12.12
CA VAL A 69 -4.84 18.33 -12.20
C VAL A 69 -4.09 18.79 -13.43
N PRO A 70 -4.76 19.38 -14.44
CA PRO A 70 -4.08 19.94 -15.61
C PRO A 70 -3.09 21.05 -15.23
N THR A 71 -1.84 20.96 -15.68
CA THR A 71 -0.79 21.97 -15.41
C THR A 71 -0.56 22.94 -16.57
N SER A 72 -1.06 22.59 -17.76
CA SER A 72 -0.92 23.38 -19.00
C SER A 72 -1.93 24.53 -19.12
N VAL A 73 -2.92 24.59 -18.23
CA VAL A 73 -3.89 25.69 -18.17
C VAL A 73 -3.24 26.79 -17.34
N GLY A 74 -2.86 27.91 -17.98
CA GLY A 74 -2.17 29.03 -17.33
C GLY A 74 -2.97 29.61 -16.16
N TRP A 75 -2.77 29.04 -14.97
CA TRP A 75 -3.45 29.46 -13.75
C TRP A 75 -2.68 30.61 -13.11
N ARG A 76 -3.02 31.84 -13.52
CA ARG A 76 -2.59 33.08 -12.87
C ARG A 76 -3.64 33.51 -11.85
N CYS A 77 -3.79 32.76 -10.76
CA CYS A 77 -4.55 33.22 -9.62
C CYS A 77 -3.63 33.26 -8.39
N VAL A 78 -3.67 34.38 -7.66
CA VAL A 78 -2.95 34.53 -6.39
C VAL A 78 -3.65 33.61 -5.40
N SER A 79 -3.02 32.50 -5.04
CA SER A 79 -3.51 31.62 -3.99
C SER A 79 -3.60 32.44 -2.70
N LYS A 80 -4.80 32.84 -2.30
CA LYS A 80 -5.01 33.47 -0.99
C LYS A 80 -4.56 32.45 0.06
N LYS A 81 -3.75 32.89 1.04
CA LYS A 81 -3.29 32.05 2.17
C LYS A 81 -4.46 31.21 2.69
N PHE A 82 -4.15 29.93 2.96
CA PHE A 82 -5.06 28.93 3.51
C PHE A 82 -6.08 29.55 4.47
N SER A 83 -7.37 29.34 4.22
CA SER A 83 -8.41 29.58 5.22
C SER A 83 -8.15 28.65 6.40
N VAL A 84 -7.86 29.24 7.56
CA VAL A 84 -7.63 28.53 8.81
C VAL A 84 -8.92 27.81 9.23
N LEU A 85 -8.79 26.55 9.65
CA LEU A 85 -9.88 25.81 10.26
C LEU A 85 -10.02 26.25 11.72
N TYR A 86 -11.21 26.70 12.11
CA TYR A 86 -11.54 26.95 13.51
C TYR A 86 -12.81 26.18 13.84
N ASN A 87 -12.75 25.30 14.84
CA ASN A 87 -13.90 24.56 15.35
C ASN A 87 -14.68 23.75 14.29
N GLY A 88 -13.97 23.11 13.36
CA GLY A 88 -14.56 22.29 12.29
C GLY A 88 -15.41 23.06 11.26
N ARG A 89 -15.43 24.40 11.33
CA ARG A 89 -16.00 25.26 10.29
C ARG A 89 -14.87 25.96 9.55
N TRP A 90 -14.87 25.84 8.23
CA TRP A 90 -13.97 26.60 7.37
C TRP A 90 -14.34 28.08 7.48
N LEU A 91 -13.48 28.88 8.13
CA LEU A 91 -13.65 30.32 8.12
C LEU A 91 -13.41 30.81 6.70
N LYS A 92 -14.45 31.34 6.05
CA LYS A 92 -14.27 32.19 4.85
C LYS A 92 -13.32 33.31 5.27
N ASN A 93 -12.25 33.51 4.50
CA ASN A 93 -11.43 34.72 4.64
C ASN A 93 -12.39 35.92 4.62
N MET A 94 -12.42 36.67 5.72
CA MET A 94 -13.17 37.92 5.79
C MET A 94 -12.68 38.77 4.62
N ASP A 95 -13.60 39.27 3.80
CA ASP A 95 -13.23 40.11 2.66
C ASP A 95 -12.40 41.28 3.18
N SER A 96 -11.09 41.26 2.91
CA SER A 96 -10.26 42.47 2.96
C SER A 96 -10.81 43.39 1.87
N SER A 97 -11.81 44.15 2.27
CA SER A 97 -12.22 45.37 1.61
C SER A 97 -11.00 46.28 1.60
N ASN A 98 -10.29 46.32 0.48
CA ASN A 98 -10.03 47.51 -0.32
C ASN A 98 -8.75 47.32 -1.15
N SER A 99 -8.91 46.94 -2.42
CA SER A 99 -7.90 47.13 -3.46
C SER A 99 -8.63 47.16 -4.80
N ASN A 100 -9.05 48.36 -5.20
CA ASN A 100 -9.49 48.65 -6.55
C ASN A 100 -8.40 48.25 -7.54
N ASN A 101 -8.69 47.32 -8.45
CA ASN A 101 -8.33 47.48 -9.87
C ASN A 101 -8.91 46.36 -10.76
N GLY A 102 -9.70 46.80 -11.75
CA GLY A 102 -9.75 46.17 -13.08
C GLY A 102 -10.73 45.02 -13.25
N LEU A 103 -11.99 45.35 -13.56
CA LEU A 103 -12.91 44.47 -14.26
C LEU A 103 -12.27 44.03 -15.58
N THR A 104 -11.83 42.79 -15.71
CA THR A 104 -11.48 42.21 -17.02
C THR A 104 -12.53 41.18 -17.40
N ASN A 105 -13.21 41.53 -18.49
CA ASN A 105 -14.40 40.92 -19.04
C ASN A 105 -14.11 39.46 -19.49
N ILE A 106 -14.73 38.48 -18.84
CA ILE A 106 -14.69 37.07 -19.24
C ILE A 106 -15.77 36.88 -20.30
N ASN A 107 -15.43 37.17 -21.56
CA ASN A 107 -16.11 36.63 -22.74
C ASN A 107 -15.33 37.00 -24.00
N ARG A 108 -14.35 36.16 -24.37
CA ARG A 108 -13.87 36.07 -25.75
C ARG A 108 -13.23 34.71 -26.03
N PRO A 109 -13.86 33.84 -26.84
CA PRO A 109 -13.15 32.70 -27.41
C PRO A 109 -12.27 33.24 -28.54
N SER A 110 -10.98 33.43 -28.25
CA SER A 110 -10.01 33.71 -29.31
C SER A 110 -9.61 32.38 -29.94
N THR A 111 -10.26 32.07 -31.06
CA THR A 111 -9.75 31.15 -32.08
C THR A 111 -8.40 31.66 -32.58
N SER A 112 -7.34 30.96 -32.22
CA SER A 112 -6.10 30.97 -32.99
C SER A 112 -5.59 29.53 -33.08
N THR A 113 -5.81 28.96 -34.26
CA THR A 113 -5.16 27.77 -34.79
C THR A 113 -3.65 27.88 -34.64
N SER A 114 -3.07 27.08 -33.74
CA SER A 114 -1.71 26.58 -33.87
C SER A 114 -1.75 25.07 -33.63
N THR A 115 -1.41 24.34 -34.67
CA THR A 115 -1.39 22.87 -34.78
C THR A 115 -0.23 22.24 -34.01
N ASN A 116 -0.07 22.61 -32.75
CA ASN A 116 0.68 21.80 -31.79
C ASN A 116 -0.32 21.38 -30.73
N SER A 117 -0.72 20.11 -30.75
CA SER A 117 -1.30 19.43 -29.59
C SER A 117 -0.28 19.57 -28.45
N SER A 118 -0.32 20.69 -27.72
CA SER A 118 0.39 20.84 -26.45
C SER A 118 -0.13 19.69 -25.61
N ARG A 119 0.72 18.68 -25.41
CA ARG A 119 0.36 17.51 -24.61
C ARG A 119 -0.10 18.07 -23.27
N ALA A 120 -1.38 17.91 -22.97
CA ALA A 120 -1.93 18.34 -21.70
C ALA A 120 -1.08 17.67 -20.61
N THR A 121 -0.25 18.45 -19.93
CA THR A 121 0.54 17.98 -18.81
C THR A 121 -0.37 17.96 -17.59
N PHE A 122 -0.27 16.90 -16.79
CA PHE A 122 -1.08 16.71 -15.59
C PHE A 122 -0.17 16.50 -14.38
N CYS A 123 -0.62 17.00 -13.22
CA CYS A 123 -0.12 16.60 -11.92
C CYS A 123 -1.07 15.53 -11.37
N CYS A 124 -0.53 14.38 -10.96
CA CYS A 124 -1.30 13.31 -10.34
C CYS A 124 -1.11 13.38 -8.83
N LEU A 125 -2.16 13.75 -8.10
CA LEU A 125 -2.15 13.84 -6.65
C LEU A 125 -2.72 12.57 -6.04
N SER A 126 -1.97 11.92 -5.17
CA SER A 126 -2.45 10.79 -4.37
C SER A 126 -3.00 11.21 -3.01
N ARG A 127 -3.77 10.30 -2.39
CA ARG A 127 -4.15 10.47 -0.97
C ARG A 127 -2.93 10.63 -0.06
N GLU A 128 -1.84 9.92 -0.35
CA GLU A 128 -0.57 10.06 0.37
C GLU A 128 0.00 11.49 0.24
N ASP A 129 -0.01 12.08 -0.95
CA ASP A 129 0.48 13.45 -1.17
C ASP A 129 -0.34 14.48 -0.40
N VAL A 130 -1.66 14.28 -0.38
CA VAL A 130 -2.58 15.10 0.42
C VAL A 130 -2.33 14.91 1.91
N THR A 131 -2.15 13.68 2.40
CA THR A 131 -1.82 13.42 3.81
C THR A 131 -0.47 14.03 4.20
N ARG A 132 0.53 13.99 3.30
CA ARG A 132 1.83 14.67 3.47
C ARG A 132 1.69 16.18 3.51
N PHE A 133 0.76 16.75 2.73
CA PHE A 133 0.43 18.16 2.87
C PHE A 133 -0.21 18.44 4.24
N LEU A 134 -1.20 17.65 4.66
CA LEU A 134 -1.92 17.83 5.93
C LEU A 134 -1.00 17.75 7.16
N ILE A 135 -0.02 16.83 7.19
CA ILE A 135 0.93 16.73 8.31
C ILE A 135 1.87 17.94 8.41
N SER A 136 2.05 18.71 7.33
CA SER A 136 2.77 19.99 7.41
C SER A 136 1.92 21.14 7.95
N CYS A 137 0.60 20.92 8.10
CA CYS A 137 -0.38 21.90 8.53
C CYS A 137 -1.01 21.58 9.90
N LEU A 138 -0.35 20.76 10.75
CA LEU A 138 -0.93 20.29 12.01
C LEU A 138 -1.44 21.41 12.92
N GLY A 139 -0.71 22.53 13.01
CA GLY A 139 -1.12 23.69 13.81
C GLY A 139 -2.45 24.31 13.35
N ALA A 140 -2.74 24.29 12.06
CA ALA A 140 -3.99 24.80 11.50
C ALA A 140 -5.17 23.82 11.65
N LEU A 141 -4.88 22.54 11.95
CA LEU A 141 -5.88 21.49 12.14
C LEU A 141 -6.18 21.23 13.63
N ALA A 142 -5.45 21.85 14.54
CA ALA A 142 -5.63 21.65 15.97
C ALA A 142 -7.08 21.95 16.40
N PRO A 143 -7.67 21.15 17.31
CA PRO A 143 -7.03 20.07 18.08
C PRO A 143 -7.03 18.70 17.40
N ILE A 144 -7.59 18.56 16.19
CA ILE A 144 -7.89 17.25 15.56
C ILE A 144 -6.66 16.32 15.49
N PRO A 145 -5.47 16.75 15.04
CA PRO A 145 -4.33 15.85 14.97
C PRO A 145 -3.81 15.38 16.34
N LEU A 146 -4.15 16.08 17.42
CA LEU A 146 -3.75 15.73 18.79
C LEU A 146 -4.75 14.80 19.48
N SER A 147 -5.99 14.72 18.98
CA SER A 147 -7.02 13.80 19.46
C SER A 147 -6.69 12.35 19.12
N SER A 148 -7.16 11.41 19.96
CA SER A 148 -6.96 9.98 19.72
C SER A 148 -7.79 9.51 18.52
N ILE A 149 -7.29 8.52 17.79
CA ILE A 149 -8.02 7.91 16.67
C ILE A 149 -9.36 7.28 17.10
N SER A 150 -9.48 6.84 18.35
CA SER A 150 -10.77 6.38 18.92
C SER A 150 -11.78 7.52 19.06
N SER A 151 -11.37 8.66 19.61
CA SER A 151 -12.26 9.82 19.82
C SER A 151 -12.71 10.49 18.51
N LEU A 152 -11.93 10.30 17.45
CA LEU A 152 -12.24 10.80 16.10
C LEU A 152 -13.03 9.79 15.26
N GLU A 153 -13.38 8.63 15.82
CA GLU A 153 -14.03 7.53 15.11
C GLU A 153 -13.28 7.14 13.82
N ALA A 154 -11.94 7.25 13.85
CA ALA A 154 -11.09 7.01 12.69
C ALA A 154 -10.74 5.52 12.51
N ILE A 155 -11.10 4.67 13.48
CA ILE A 155 -10.82 3.23 13.44
C ILE A 155 -11.88 2.56 12.58
N ASN A 156 -11.48 1.93 11.47
CA ASN A 156 -12.38 1.08 10.69
C ASN A 156 -12.35 -0.36 11.24
N PRO A 157 -13.46 -0.88 11.82
CA PRO A 157 -13.53 -2.25 12.30
C PRO A 157 -13.76 -3.27 11.16
N HIS A 158 -14.18 -2.83 9.98
CA HIS A 158 -14.45 -3.68 8.83
C HIS A 158 -13.17 -3.92 8.02
N PHE A 159 -12.22 -4.64 8.61
CA PHE A 159 -11.00 -5.08 7.94
C PHE A 159 -11.12 -6.51 7.41
N SER A 160 -10.29 -6.85 6.43
CA SER A 160 -10.17 -8.23 5.94
C SER A 160 -8.98 -8.91 6.59
N PHE A 161 -9.18 -10.18 6.94
CA PHE A 161 -8.16 -11.03 7.51
C PHE A 161 -8.21 -12.44 6.91
N VAL A 162 -7.11 -13.16 7.10
CA VAL A 162 -6.97 -14.59 6.82
C VAL A 162 -6.25 -15.23 7.99
N GLU A 163 -6.68 -16.42 8.40
CA GLU A 163 -6.02 -17.14 9.47
C GLU A 163 -4.71 -17.78 8.98
N ALA A 164 -3.71 -17.85 9.85
CA ALA A 164 -2.38 -18.36 9.55
C ALA A 164 -2.32 -19.74 8.85
N PRO A 165 -3.17 -20.75 9.19
CA PRO A 165 -3.10 -22.06 8.53
C PRO A 165 -3.75 -22.08 7.14
N ILE A 166 -4.57 -21.08 6.79
CA ILE A 166 -5.30 -21.04 5.51
C ILE A 166 -4.31 -20.74 4.37
N PRO A 167 -4.48 -21.32 3.16
CA PRO A 167 -3.64 -20.99 2.00
C PRO A 167 -3.57 -19.49 1.72
N ALA A 168 -2.37 -18.95 1.50
CA ALA A 168 -2.15 -17.51 1.35
C ALA A 168 -2.90 -16.93 0.13
N ILE A 169 -3.08 -17.73 -0.92
CA ILE A 169 -3.84 -17.36 -2.12
C ILE A 169 -5.29 -16.98 -1.81
N GLU A 170 -5.89 -17.49 -0.73
CA GLU A 170 -7.26 -17.13 -0.36
C GLU A 170 -7.41 -15.66 0.02
N ALA A 171 -6.33 -15.02 0.49
CA ALA A 171 -6.32 -13.59 0.78
C ALA A 171 -6.63 -12.74 -0.46
N THR A 172 -6.31 -13.24 -1.66
CA THR A 172 -6.57 -12.54 -2.94
C THR A 172 -8.06 -12.53 -3.33
N ARG A 173 -8.87 -13.43 -2.75
CA ARG A 173 -10.31 -13.50 -3.01
C ARG A 173 -11.11 -12.49 -2.19
N LYS A 174 -10.54 -11.99 -1.09
CA LYS A 174 -11.19 -11.12 -0.12
C LYS A 174 -10.62 -9.69 -0.11
N VAL A 175 -10.04 -9.20 -1.21
CA VAL A 175 -9.38 -7.89 -1.22
C VAL A 175 -10.41 -6.77 -0.99
N PRO A 176 -10.29 -5.97 0.09
CA PRO A 176 -11.16 -4.82 0.30
C PRO A 176 -11.02 -3.81 -0.84
N GLN A 177 -12.12 -3.14 -1.20
CA GLN A 177 -12.10 -2.15 -2.29
C GLN A 177 -11.17 -0.95 -2.01
N ASP A 178 -11.01 -0.55 -0.74
CA ASP A 178 -10.28 0.67 -0.40
C ASP A 178 -8.90 0.41 0.20
N THR A 179 -8.83 -0.43 1.24
CA THR A 179 -7.58 -0.85 1.89
C THR A 179 -7.06 -2.11 1.20
N ASN A 180 -6.07 -1.97 0.32
CA ASN A 180 -5.45 -3.11 -0.41
C ASN A 180 -4.48 -3.90 0.50
N ALA A 181 -4.99 -4.36 1.65
CA ALA A 181 -4.25 -5.11 2.65
C ALA A 181 -5.16 -6.09 3.40
N ILE A 182 -4.59 -7.25 3.72
CA ILE A 182 -5.25 -8.33 4.46
C ILE A 182 -4.38 -8.65 5.66
N ALA A 183 -4.96 -8.63 6.87
CA ALA A 183 -4.26 -9.05 8.07
C ALA A 183 -4.11 -10.58 8.08
N VAL A 184 -2.93 -11.07 8.47
CA VAL A 184 -2.74 -12.48 8.78
C VAL A 184 -2.79 -12.64 10.28
N VAL A 185 -3.73 -13.45 10.75
CA VAL A 185 -4.05 -13.58 12.17
C VAL A 185 -3.88 -15.00 12.67
N GLU A 186 -3.57 -15.12 13.95
CA GLU A 186 -3.61 -16.37 14.70
C GLU A 186 -4.78 -16.30 15.70
N LEU A 187 -5.54 -17.39 15.80
CA LEU A 187 -6.64 -17.47 16.75
C LEU A 187 -6.07 -17.81 18.13
N THR A 188 -6.31 -16.94 19.12
CA THR A 188 -5.93 -17.23 20.51
C THR A 188 -6.87 -18.27 21.12
N SER A 189 -6.48 -18.84 22.26
CA SER A 189 -7.34 -19.75 23.05
C SER A 189 -8.72 -19.16 23.36
N ASP A 190 -8.78 -17.83 23.44
CA ASP A 190 -9.97 -17.06 23.83
C ASP A 190 -10.82 -16.66 22.61
N GLY A 191 -10.48 -17.16 21.42
CA GLY A 191 -11.17 -16.86 20.16
C GLY A 191 -10.88 -15.46 19.60
N GLN A 192 -9.85 -14.78 20.09
CA GLN A 192 -9.47 -13.46 19.61
C GLN A 192 -8.45 -13.55 18.46
N HIS A 193 -8.45 -12.53 17.60
CA HIS A 193 -7.62 -12.52 16.41
C HIS A 193 -6.35 -11.73 16.69
N LYS A 194 -5.25 -12.44 16.92
CA LYS A 194 -3.93 -11.83 17.13
C LYS A 194 -3.25 -11.61 15.80
N ILE A 195 -2.81 -10.39 15.51
CA ILE A 195 -2.13 -10.12 14.24
C ILE A 195 -0.68 -10.63 14.27
N ILE A 196 -0.31 -11.44 13.27
CA ILE A 196 1.06 -11.96 13.11
C ILE A 196 1.76 -11.40 11.87
N GLY A 197 1.02 -10.87 10.91
CA GLY A 197 1.56 -10.29 9.68
C GLY A 197 0.48 -9.66 8.79
N GLU A 198 0.85 -9.30 7.58
CA GLU A 198 -0.07 -8.76 6.57
C GLU A 198 0.33 -9.17 5.15
N ILE A 199 -0.67 -9.31 4.28
CA ILE A 199 -0.50 -9.44 2.83
C ILE A 199 -1.01 -8.15 2.20
N SER A 200 -0.11 -7.32 1.70
CA SER A 200 -0.44 -5.97 1.23
C SER A 200 0.45 -5.52 0.07
N ALA A 201 -0.06 -4.60 -0.75
CA ALA A 201 0.73 -4.02 -1.84
C ALA A 201 1.99 -3.30 -1.34
N CYS A 202 1.93 -2.67 -0.15
CA CYS A 202 3.07 -1.96 0.44
C CYS A 202 4.13 -2.89 1.04
N LYS A 203 3.83 -4.16 1.31
CA LYS A 203 4.86 -5.16 1.61
C LYS A 203 5.46 -5.77 0.35
N LEU A 204 4.66 -5.91 -0.71
CA LEU A 204 5.07 -6.58 -1.95
C LEU A 204 5.85 -5.70 -2.94
N TRP A 205 5.77 -4.37 -2.86
CA TRP A 205 6.36 -3.46 -3.88
C TRP A 205 7.87 -3.60 -4.16
N LYS A 206 8.62 -4.21 -3.24
CA LYS A 206 10.06 -4.47 -3.35
C LYS A 206 10.41 -5.95 -3.50
N CYS A 207 9.41 -6.83 -3.50
CA CYS A 207 9.62 -8.26 -3.63
C CYS A 207 9.93 -8.64 -5.07
N ASP A 208 10.65 -9.75 -5.22
CA ASP A 208 10.61 -10.49 -6.48
C ASP A 208 9.18 -11.03 -6.66
N TYR A 209 8.46 -10.49 -7.64
CA TYR A 209 7.05 -10.82 -7.85
C TYR A 209 6.83 -12.29 -8.21
N LEU A 210 7.82 -12.96 -8.82
CA LEU A 210 7.71 -14.37 -9.20
C LEU A 210 7.88 -15.26 -7.99
N ALA A 211 8.89 -14.98 -7.17
CA ALA A 211 9.10 -15.67 -5.90
C ALA A 211 7.92 -15.45 -4.94
N ALA A 212 7.42 -14.22 -4.86
CA ALA A 212 6.23 -13.88 -4.07
C ALA A 212 4.98 -14.58 -4.61
N ALA A 213 4.80 -14.68 -5.93
CA ALA A 213 3.66 -15.38 -6.52
C ALA A 213 3.69 -16.88 -6.24
N TYR A 214 4.86 -17.50 -6.39
CA TYR A 214 5.06 -18.90 -6.04
C TYR A 214 4.76 -19.15 -4.55
N ALA A 215 5.26 -18.29 -3.66
CA ALA A 215 4.97 -18.38 -2.23
C ALA A 215 3.49 -18.18 -1.93
N LEU A 216 2.83 -17.22 -2.58
CA LEU A 216 1.41 -16.95 -2.40
C LEU A 216 0.55 -18.15 -2.83
N ALA A 217 0.93 -18.84 -3.90
CA ALA A 217 0.24 -20.02 -4.40
C ALA A 217 0.45 -21.28 -3.55
N ASN A 218 1.64 -21.46 -2.95
CA ASN A 218 2.06 -22.74 -2.36
C ASN A 218 2.18 -22.74 -0.83
N LEU A 219 2.12 -21.60 -0.16
CA LEU A 219 2.29 -21.50 1.29
C LEU A 219 0.98 -21.16 2.01
N SER A 220 0.90 -21.49 3.30
CA SER A 220 -0.13 -20.92 4.17
C SER A 220 0.10 -19.43 4.39
N ALA A 221 -0.93 -18.69 4.79
CA ALA A 221 -0.83 -17.26 5.05
C ALA A 221 0.21 -16.94 6.13
N GLY A 222 0.28 -17.74 7.19
CA GLY A 222 1.28 -17.62 8.25
C GLY A 222 2.70 -17.85 7.73
N GLN A 223 2.92 -18.90 6.94
CA GLN A 223 4.23 -19.18 6.32
C GLN A 223 4.64 -18.09 5.32
N PHE A 224 3.67 -17.53 4.59
CA PHE A 224 3.91 -16.45 3.65
C PHE A 224 4.43 -15.19 4.35
N VAL A 225 3.83 -14.80 5.49
CA VAL A 225 4.23 -13.57 6.21
C VAL A 225 5.44 -13.75 7.12
N MET A 226 5.62 -14.94 7.72
CA MET A 226 6.80 -15.24 8.54
C MET A 226 8.02 -15.61 7.70
N GLY A 227 7.79 -16.05 6.46
CA GLY A 227 8.79 -16.66 5.61
C GLY A 227 9.07 -18.10 6.04
N VAL A 228 9.55 -18.91 5.09
CA VAL A 228 10.07 -20.23 5.41
C VAL A 228 11.48 -20.03 5.98
N GLU A 229 11.66 -20.33 7.27
CA GLU A 229 12.99 -20.53 7.81
C GLU A 229 13.55 -21.83 7.23
N ASP A 230 14.69 -21.75 6.53
CA ASP A 230 15.46 -22.93 6.13
C ASP A 230 15.97 -23.66 7.39
N THR A 231 15.07 -24.35 8.11
CA THR A 231 15.38 -25.23 9.24
C THR A 231 16.03 -26.54 8.81
N LEU A 232 16.34 -26.67 7.51
CA LEU A 232 17.09 -27.77 6.95
C LEU A 232 18.29 -27.23 6.17
N SER A 233 19.39 -26.96 6.88
CA SER A 233 20.69 -27.40 6.35
C SER A 233 20.51 -28.84 5.87
N PRO A 234 21.01 -29.24 4.67
CA PRO A 234 20.71 -30.53 4.09
C PRO A 234 21.17 -31.62 5.06
N ARG A 235 20.22 -32.23 5.79
CA ARG A 235 20.47 -33.48 6.48
C ARG A 235 20.91 -34.45 5.40
N ALA A 236 22.12 -34.98 5.61
CA ALA A 236 22.77 -35.98 4.79
C ALA A 236 21.75 -36.92 4.15
N VAL A 237 21.79 -36.96 2.82
CA VAL A 237 21.22 -38.09 2.09
C VAL A 237 21.98 -39.32 2.58
N PRO A 238 21.33 -40.38 3.09
CA PRO A 238 22.02 -41.62 3.34
C PRO A 238 22.47 -42.15 1.99
N ASP A 239 23.77 -42.36 1.88
CA ASP A 239 24.42 -43.03 0.76
C ASP A 239 23.90 -44.47 0.69
N ILE A 240 22.84 -44.69 -0.09
CA ILE A 240 22.37 -46.04 -0.42
C ILE A 240 23.10 -46.44 -1.70
N GLY A 241 24.29 -47.00 -1.49
CA GLY A 241 24.99 -47.78 -2.49
C GLY A 241 24.17 -49.01 -2.85
N ILE A 242 23.81 -49.13 -4.12
CA ILE A 242 23.46 -50.41 -4.74
C ILE A 242 24.30 -50.55 -5.99
N ASN A 243 25.12 -51.59 -5.94
CA ASN A 243 26.04 -52.04 -6.97
C ASN A 243 25.35 -52.23 -8.33
N SER A 244 25.95 -51.69 -9.39
CA SER A 244 25.83 -52.29 -10.72
C SER A 244 27.17 -52.16 -11.46
N THR A 245 27.91 -53.26 -11.41
CA THR A 245 29.00 -53.62 -12.31
C THR A 245 28.53 -53.48 -13.77
N LEU A 246 29.33 -52.82 -14.64
CA LEU A 246 29.73 -53.27 -16.00
C LEU A 246 30.30 -52.09 -16.85
N LYS A 247 31.61 -52.22 -17.16
CA LYS A 247 32.36 -51.88 -18.39
C LYS A 247 31.85 -50.82 -19.38
N GLY A 248 32.76 -49.91 -19.78
CA GLY A 248 33.11 -49.70 -21.20
C GLY A 248 32.97 -48.30 -21.81
N ASP A 249 34.11 -47.62 -21.96
CA ASP A 249 34.60 -46.82 -23.10
C ASP A 249 33.86 -45.61 -23.74
N SER A 250 34.57 -44.46 -23.67
CA SER A 250 34.86 -43.43 -24.70
C SER A 250 33.77 -42.50 -25.31
N ASN A 251 34.08 -41.19 -25.21
CA ASN A 251 33.84 -40.05 -26.12
C ASN A 251 32.45 -39.79 -26.74
N SER A 252 31.82 -38.65 -26.38
CA SER A 252 31.27 -37.59 -27.28
C SER A 252 30.47 -36.56 -26.44
N VAL A 253 30.93 -35.31 -26.30
CA VAL A 253 30.48 -34.06 -26.97
C VAL A 253 28.99 -33.69 -26.81
N ASN A 254 28.80 -32.51 -26.17
CA ASN A 254 27.68 -31.54 -26.21
C ASN A 254 26.25 -31.96 -25.87
N GLY A 255 25.68 -31.24 -24.89
CA GLY A 255 24.24 -31.14 -24.66
C GLY A 255 23.90 -30.68 -23.25
N THR A 256 24.27 -29.46 -22.87
CA THR A 256 23.82 -28.81 -21.62
C THR A 256 22.31 -28.53 -21.71
N ALA A 257 21.49 -29.54 -21.44
CA ALA A 257 20.09 -29.38 -21.12
C ALA A 257 19.97 -28.77 -19.72
N GLY A 258 19.76 -27.45 -19.67
CA GLY A 258 19.47 -26.73 -18.44
C GLY A 258 18.17 -27.22 -17.82
N SER A 259 18.27 -28.13 -16.86
CA SER A 259 17.17 -28.48 -15.97
C SER A 259 16.79 -27.23 -15.16
N THR A 260 15.70 -26.57 -15.56
CA THR A 260 15.08 -25.46 -14.82
C THR A 260 14.43 -26.00 -13.56
N ARG A 261 15.23 -26.26 -12.53
CA ARG A 261 14.70 -26.45 -11.17
C ARG A 261 14.20 -25.09 -10.68
N PRO A 262 12.92 -24.96 -10.27
CA PRO A 262 12.45 -23.71 -9.67
C PRO A 262 13.25 -23.45 -8.41
N ARG A 263 13.87 -22.27 -8.31
CA ARG A 263 14.62 -21.85 -7.14
C ARG A 263 13.65 -21.80 -5.95
N LYS A 264 13.92 -22.61 -4.93
CA LYS A 264 13.17 -22.62 -3.67
C LYS A 264 13.11 -21.19 -3.12
N PHE A 265 11.92 -20.78 -2.70
CA PHE A 265 11.69 -19.53 -1.98
C PHE A 265 12.53 -19.53 -0.69
N SER A 266 13.67 -18.83 -0.71
CA SER A 266 14.41 -18.50 0.50
C SER A 266 14.15 -17.04 0.82
N SER A 267 13.71 -16.80 2.05
CA SER A 267 13.56 -15.47 2.65
C SER A 267 14.85 -14.64 2.62
N ARG A 268 16.00 -15.26 2.29
CA ARG A 268 17.33 -14.62 2.16
C ARG A 268 17.62 -14.02 0.79
N SER A 269 16.91 -14.41 -0.28
CA SER A 269 17.16 -13.89 -1.64
C SER A 269 16.24 -12.74 -2.06
N ILE A 270 15.27 -12.37 -1.23
CA ILE A 270 14.50 -11.14 -1.40
C ILE A 270 15.28 -10.04 -0.70
N GLY A 271 15.77 -9.06 -1.46
CA GLY A 271 16.62 -7.94 -0.99
C GLY A 271 15.97 -7.01 0.05
N PHE A 272 15.63 -7.52 1.22
CA PHE A 272 15.16 -6.77 2.38
C PHE A 272 16.29 -6.33 3.32
N PHE A 273 17.51 -6.82 3.12
CA PHE A 273 18.67 -6.54 3.98
C PHE A 273 19.73 -5.75 3.21
N SER A 274 19.96 -4.50 3.65
CA SER A 274 21.17 -3.76 3.28
C SER A 274 22.37 -4.41 3.97
N HIS A 275 23.46 -4.64 3.25
CA HIS A 275 24.74 -5.10 3.79
C HIS A 275 25.23 -4.21 4.93
N ALA A 276 25.55 -4.84 6.07
CA ALA A 276 26.62 -4.40 6.96
C ALA A 276 27.22 -5.65 7.59
N GLY A 277 28.52 -5.88 7.34
CA GLY A 277 29.26 -7.04 7.82
C GLY A 277 29.51 -7.04 9.33
N GLY A 278 29.92 -8.20 9.84
CA GLY A 278 30.46 -8.32 11.20
C GLY A 278 30.09 -9.63 11.86
N HIS A 279 31.07 -10.53 11.96
CA HIS A 279 31.02 -11.73 12.79
C HIS A 279 30.84 -11.34 14.26
N ALA A 280 29.88 -11.95 14.98
CA ALA A 280 30.01 -12.18 16.42
C ALA A 280 29.01 -13.23 16.93
N LEU A 281 29.58 -14.27 17.51
CA LEU A 281 28.99 -15.34 18.30
C LEU A 281 28.45 -14.81 19.63
N GLY A 282 27.22 -15.19 20.00
CA GLY A 282 26.75 -15.16 21.39
C GLY A 282 25.49 -14.33 21.66
N SER A 283 24.53 -14.98 22.33
CA SER A 283 23.30 -14.42 22.91
C SER A 283 22.06 -14.38 22.00
N MET A 284 21.28 -15.46 22.11
CA MET A 284 19.95 -15.66 21.57
C MET A 284 18.95 -14.70 22.21
N ARG A 285 18.93 -13.44 21.74
CA ARG A 285 17.79 -12.54 21.87
C ARG A 285 17.28 -12.23 20.48
N SER A 286 16.07 -12.72 20.21
CA SER A 286 15.30 -12.57 18.98
C SER A 286 15.50 -11.21 18.30
N MET A 287 16.35 -11.19 17.28
CA MET A 287 16.50 -10.08 16.33
C MET A 287 15.63 -10.30 15.08
N TYR A 288 14.57 -11.11 15.20
CA TYR A 288 13.62 -11.46 14.14
C TYR A 288 12.66 -10.31 13.75
N ARG A 289 12.66 -9.20 14.50
CA ARG A 289 11.70 -8.09 14.38
C ARG A 289 12.17 -6.97 13.44
N GLY A 290 12.88 -7.32 12.38
CA GLY A 290 13.59 -6.34 11.54
C GLY A 290 12.70 -5.53 10.60
N ARG A 291 11.90 -6.16 9.73
CA ARG A 291 11.12 -5.44 8.68
C ARG A 291 9.79 -6.08 8.26
N SER A 292 9.44 -7.25 8.80
CA SER A 292 8.24 -8.02 8.40
C SER A 292 7.05 -7.90 9.34
N ALA A 293 7.22 -7.29 10.52
CA ALA A 293 6.09 -7.05 11.44
C ALA A 293 5.04 -6.10 10.82
N PRO A 294 3.75 -6.31 11.10
CA PRO A 294 2.70 -5.38 10.68
C PRO A 294 2.92 -4.02 11.36
N LEU A 295 2.61 -2.93 10.66
CA LEU A 295 2.64 -1.61 11.27
C LEU A 295 1.41 -1.51 12.18
N THR A 296 1.62 -1.35 13.48
CA THR A 296 0.54 -1.30 14.48
C THR A 296 0.52 0.00 15.28
N CYS A 297 -0.66 0.38 15.76
CA CYS A 297 -0.87 1.45 16.72
C CYS A 297 -1.98 1.07 17.73
N LYS A 298 -2.11 1.85 18.80
CA LYS A 298 -3.19 1.71 19.78
C LYS A 298 -4.35 2.65 19.49
N ALA A 299 -5.56 2.31 19.90
CA ALA A 299 -6.75 3.17 19.77
C ALA A 299 -6.58 4.56 20.41
N THR A 300 -5.72 4.66 21.43
CA THR A 300 -5.35 5.90 22.12
C THR A 300 -4.31 6.75 21.38
N SER A 301 -3.71 6.24 20.31
CA SER A 301 -2.71 6.96 19.51
C SER A 301 -3.33 8.19 18.87
N SER A 302 -2.59 9.29 18.84
CA SER A 302 -3.08 10.51 18.18
C SER A 302 -3.11 10.37 16.66
N LEU A 303 -4.01 11.10 16.01
CA LEU A 303 -4.09 11.09 14.54
C LEU A 303 -2.76 11.56 13.90
N ALA A 304 -2.08 12.55 14.49
CA ALA A 304 -0.77 13.00 14.03
C ALA A 304 0.28 11.89 14.09
N ALA A 305 0.30 11.08 15.15
CA ALA A 305 1.21 9.95 15.28
C ALA A 305 0.95 8.89 14.20
N VAL A 306 -0.32 8.59 13.92
CA VAL A 306 -0.72 7.67 12.85
C VAL A 306 -0.32 8.20 11.47
N MET A 307 -0.57 9.48 11.18
CA MET A 307 -0.15 10.12 9.92
C MET A 307 1.38 10.04 9.76
N ALA A 308 2.14 10.34 10.83
CA ALA A 308 3.60 10.28 10.82
C ALA A 308 4.11 8.86 10.57
N GLN A 309 3.53 7.86 11.23
CA GLN A 309 3.89 6.44 11.06
C GLN A 309 3.67 5.98 9.61
N ILE A 310 2.45 6.17 9.08
CA ILE A 310 2.10 5.74 7.73
C ILE A 310 3.03 6.37 6.69
N LEU A 311 3.29 7.67 6.79
CA LEU A 311 4.17 8.38 5.86
C LEU A 311 5.65 7.97 5.99
N SER A 312 6.16 7.81 7.23
CA SER A 312 7.56 7.45 7.47
C SER A 312 7.87 6.02 6.99
N HIS A 313 6.92 5.11 7.18
CA HIS A 313 7.04 3.72 6.74
C HIS A 313 6.64 3.52 5.26
N ARG A 314 6.18 4.58 4.58
CA ARG A 314 5.60 4.51 3.22
C ARG A 314 4.53 3.42 3.12
N ALA A 315 3.75 3.27 4.19
CA ALA A 315 2.65 2.34 4.28
C ALA A 315 1.37 3.01 3.76
N THR A 316 0.34 2.21 3.48
CA THR A 316 -0.99 2.72 3.08
C THR A 316 -2.00 2.73 4.22
N HIS A 317 -1.67 2.03 5.31
CA HIS A 317 -2.52 1.79 6.47
C HIS A 317 -1.67 1.45 7.70
N VAL A 318 -2.30 1.51 8.86
CA VAL A 318 -1.80 0.99 10.14
C VAL A 318 -2.88 0.12 10.77
N TRP A 319 -2.50 -1.00 11.37
CA TRP A 319 -3.40 -1.88 12.11
C TRP A 319 -3.58 -1.36 13.53
N VAL A 320 -4.81 -1.40 14.03
CA VAL A 320 -5.11 -0.98 15.40
C VAL A 320 -5.23 -2.21 16.26
N THR A 321 -4.39 -2.30 17.29
CA THR A 321 -4.44 -3.39 18.27
C THR A 321 -4.90 -2.89 19.63
N ASP A 322 -5.53 -3.78 20.38
CA ASP A 322 -5.90 -3.58 21.78
C ASP A 322 -5.07 -4.47 22.71
N GLY A 323 -4.89 -4.03 23.95
CA GLY A 323 -4.16 -4.75 24.99
C GLY A 323 -2.68 -5.00 24.67
N GLU A 324 -2.03 -5.85 25.47
CA GLU A 324 -0.63 -6.25 25.28
C GLU A 324 -0.46 -7.42 24.28
N ASP A 325 -1.55 -8.15 24.01
CA ASP A 325 -1.54 -9.37 23.19
C ASP A 325 -1.65 -9.13 21.68
N ASP A 326 -1.59 -7.87 21.23
CA ASP A 326 -1.71 -7.48 19.81
C ASP A 326 -3.02 -7.99 19.15
N VAL A 327 -4.11 -7.94 19.91
CA VAL A 327 -5.45 -8.30 19.44
C VAL A 327 -5.93 -7.26 18.44
N LEU A 328 -6.26 -7.70 17.23
CA LEU A 328 -6.63 -6.83 16.13
C LEU A 328 -8.06 -6.32 16.28
N ILE A 329 -8.23 -5.00 16.37
CA ILE A 329 -9.55 -4.35 16.55
C ILE A 329 -9.95 -3.46 15.37
N GLY A 330 -9.01 -3.13 14.49
CA GLY A 330 -9.32 -2.27 13.34
C GLY A 330 -8.14 -1.92 12.46
N VAL A 331 -8.39 -1.05 11.50
CA VAL A 331 -7.38 -0.50 10.58
C VAL A 331 -7.64 0.99 10.34
N VAL A 332 -6.58 1.77 10.18
CA VAL A 332 -6.67 3.18 9.76
C VAL A 332 -5.86 3.36 8.48
N GLY A 333 -6.54 3.74 7.40
CA GLY A 333 -5.91 4.10 6.13
C GLY A 333 -6.04 5.59 5.83
N TYR A 334 -5.61 5.99 4.62
CA TYR A 334 -5.75 7.38 4.19
C TYR A 334 -7.21 7.84 4.12
N ARG A 335 -8.17 6.96 3.80
CA ARG A 335 -9.58 7.35 3.78
C ARG A 335 -10.05 7.77 5.17
N GLU A 336 -9.75 6.97 6.19
CA GLU A 336 -10.14 7.24 7.56
C GLU A 336 -9.46 8.52 8.09
N ILE A 337 -8.19 8.76 7.73
CA ILE A 337 -7.51 10.03 8.03
C ILE A 337 -8.24 11.22 7.39
N LEU A 338 -8.60 11.11 6.11
CA LEU A 338 -9.33 12.16 5.40
C LEU A 338 -10.72 12.39 6.01
N HIS A 339 -11.39 11.33 6.48
CA HIS A 339 -12.65 11.44 7.20
C HIS A 339 -12.47 12.19 8.53
N ALA A 340 -11.46 11.83 9.32
CA ALA A 340 -11.18 12.45 10.62
C ALA A 340 -10.88 13.96 10.50
N VAL A 341 -10.08 14.39 9.51
CA VAL A 341 -9.70 15.81 9.35
C VAL A 341 -10.79 16.68 8.71
N THR A 342 -11.80 16.07 8.11
CA THR A 342 -12.93 16.80 7.50
C THR A 342 -14.25 16.58 8.23
N GLY A 343 -14.26 15.69 9.23
CA GLY A 343 -15.41 15.39 10.05
C GLY A 343 -15.81 16.57 10.93
N PRO A 344 -17.06 16.58 11.43
CA PRO A 344 -17.44 17.53 12.47
C PRO A 344 -16.51 17.38 13.68
N PRO A 345 -16.26 18.47 14.43
CA PRO A 345 -15.41 18.40 15.61
C PRO A 345 -16.02 17.41 16.62
N PRO A 346 -15.19 16.69 17.39
CA PRO A 346 -15.70 15.76 18.39
C PRO A 346 -16.61 16.50 19.37
N PRO A 347 -17.72 15.89 19.82
CA PRO A 347 -18.61 16.53 20.79
C PRO A 347 -17.80 16.87 22.04
N THR A 348 -17.78 18.15 22.40
CA THR A 348 -17.21 18.59 23.67
C THR A 348 -18.04 17.97 24.77
N MET A 349 -17.50 16.99 25.50
CA MET A 349 -18.08 16.56 26.76
C MET A 349 -18.03 17.76 27.70
N SER A 350 -19.19 18.35 27.95
CA SER A 350 -19.43 19.46 28.88
C SER A 350 -19.39 19.00 30.33
#